data_AF-A0A952UB62-F1
#
_entry.id   AF-A0A952UB62-F1
#
_cell.length_a   1.000
_cell.length_b   1.000
_cell.length_c   1.000
_cell.angle_alpha   90.00
_cell.angle_beta   90.00
_cell.angle_gamma   90.00
#
_symmetry.space_group_name_H-M   'P 1'
#
loop_
_entity.id
_entity.type
_entity.pdbx_description
1 polymer ?
#
loop_
_entity_poly.entity_id
_entity_poly.type
_entity_poly.pdbx_seq_one_letter_code
_entity_poly.pdbx_strand_id
1 'polypeptide(L)'
;MSQVIKGRMTHRYESELVVFHIGMQINRWWRPDLWLPAFTAMPRMLRELLTDADSGLLGYELLFGSGGPYVVQYWSSVEKLYAYASNPSQEHRPAWTRFNQAARKAPGSVGIWHETFLVERAESVYVSTKPMGLPKATELVAVGRNHDRARARFEDGALGHGELG
;
A
#
# COMPACT_ATOMS: atom_id res chain seq x y z
N MET A 1 -15.30 14.16 -4.83
CA MET A 1 -15.27 13.59 -3.46
C MET A 1 -15.95 12.24 -3.48
N SER A 2 -15.34 11.19 -2.93
CA SER A 2 -15.97 9.87 -2.86
C SER A 2 -17.16 9.89 -1.90
N GLN A 3 -18.27 9.27 -2.32
CA GLN A 3 -19.52 9.21 -1.57
C GLN A 3 -19.48 8.07 -0.54
N VAL A 4 -20.26 8.21 0.54
CA VAL A 4 -20.46 7.13 1.51
C VAL A 4 -21.40 6.10 0.90
N ILE A 5 -20.99 4.83 0.91
CA ILE A 5 -21.78 3.71 0.40
C ILE A 5 -22.44 3.02 1.58
N LYS A 6 -23.77 3.14 1.68
CA LYS A 6 -24.56 2.56 2.77
C LYS A 6 -24.63 1.03 2.64
N GLY A 7 -24.58 0.33 3.77
CA GLY A 7 -24.67 -1.13 3.82
C GLY A 7 -23.33 -1.79 4.14
N ARG A 8 -23.31 -3.13 4.05
CA ARG A 8 -22.11 -3.95 4.30
C ARG A 8 -21.48 -4.33 2.97
N MET A 9 -20.24 -3.92 2.77
CA MET A 9 -19.45 -4.16 1.57
C MET A 9 -18.19 -4.96 1.91
N THR A 10 -17.60 -5.61 0.91
CA THR A 10 -16.32 -6.33 0.96
C THR A 10 -15.56 -6.07 -0.34
N HIS A 11 -14.28 -6.45 -0.36
CA HIS A 11 -13.53 -6.59 -1.61
C HIS A 11 -13.88 -7.88 -2.35
N ARG A 12 -13.68 -7.87 -3.67
CA ARG A 12 -13.50 -9.05 -4.52
C ARG A 12 -12.18 -8.92 -5.27
N TYR A 13 -11.37 -9.97 -5.24
CA TYR A 13 -10.12 -10.09 -5.98
C TYR A 13 -9.70 -11.56 -5.94
N GLU A 14 -9.19 -12.12 -7.04
CA GLU A 14 -8.86 -13.55 -7.14
C GLU A 14 -7.42 -13.80 -7.59
N SER A 15 -6.73 -12.76 -8.07
CA SER A 15 -5.34 -12.83 -8.49
C SER A 15 -4.37 -12.69 -7.32
N GLU A 16 -3.07 -12.86 -7.59
CA GLU A 16 -2.02 -12.60 -6.61
C GLU A 16 -2.13 -11.18 -6.04
N LEU A 17 -2.07 -11.08 -4.71
CA LEU A 17 -2.13 -9.82 -4.00
C LEU A 17 -0.91 -9.68 -3.10
N VAL A 18 -0.27 -8.53 -3.21
CA VAL A 18 0.81 -8.13 -2.31
C VAL A 18 0.42 -6.86 -1.59
N VAL A 19 0.56 -6.87 -0.27
CA VAL A 19 0.42 -5.68 0.56
C VAL A 19 1.83 -5.23 0.95
N PHE A 20 2.16 -4.00 0.59
CA PHE A 20 3.46 -3.41 0.88
C PHE A 20 3.29 -2.18 1.77
N HIS A 21 3.81 -2.27 3.00
CA HIS A 21 3.92 -1.12 3.89
C HIS A 21 5.28 -0.47 3.70
N ILE A 22 5.29 0.85 3.62
CA ILE A 22 6.52 1.63 3.64
C ILE A 22 6.29 2.92 4.41
N GLY A 23 7.22 3.25 5.30
CA GLY A 23 7.08 4.43 6.14
C GLY A 23 8.39 5.15 6.38
N MET A 24 8.26 6.44 6.69
CA MET A 24 9.35 7.27 7.17
C MET A 24 9.15 7.53 8.66
N GLN A 25 10.19 7.26 9.44
CA GLN A 25 10.24 7.57 10.87
C GLN A 25 11.04 8.86 11.07
N ILE A 26 10.40 9.89 11.64
CA ILE A 26 11.02 11.18 11.95
C ILE A 26 11.42 11.17 13.43
N ASN A 27 12.72 10.97 13.70
CA ASN A 27 13.23 10.93 15.07
C ASN A 27 13.59 12.32 15.61
N ARG A 28 13.86 13.28 14.72
CA ARG A 28 14.17 14.68 15.07
C ARG A 28 13.26 15.63 14.30
N TRP A 29 12.05 15.82 14.83
CA TRP A 29 11.00 16.62 14.19
C TRP A 29 11.42 18.08 13.90
N TRP A 30 12.28 18.66 14.74
CA TRP A 30 12.81 20.03 14.58
C TRP A 30 13.85 20.21 13.47
N ARG A 31 14.16 19.16 12.69
CA ARG A 31 15.12 19.21 11.57
C ARG A 31 14.44 18.95 10.21
N PRO A 32 13.56 19.86 9.74
CA PRO A 32 12.87 19.71 8.46
C PRO A 32 13.83 19.64 7.27
N ASP A 33 15.02 20.23 7.39
CA ASP A 33 16.08 20.12 6.39
C ASP A 33 16.54 18.68 6.12
N LEU A 34 16.29 17.76 7.06
CA LEU A 34 16.67 16.35 6.95
C LEU A 34 15.52 15.45 6.47
N TRP A 35 14.29 15.65 6.97
CA TRP A 35 13.18 14.75 6.65
C TRP A 35 12.28 15.25 5.50
N LEU A 36 12.18 16.56 5.25
CA LEU A 36 11.29 17.10 4.23
C LEU A 36 11.62 16.65 2.79
N PRO A 37 12.90 16.55 2.37
CA PRO A 37 13.23 16.06 1.03
C PRO A 37 12.78 14.61 0.79
N ALA A 38 12.90 13.74 1.80
CA ALA A 38 12.42 12.36 1.71
C ALA A 38 10.88 12.29 1.74
N PHE A 39 10.25 13.10 2.60
CA PHE A 39 8.80 13.22 2.70
C PHE A 39 8.12 13.56 1.36
N THR A 40 8.72 14.47 0.59
CA THR A 40 8.16 14.91 -0.71
C THR A 40 8.37 13.91 -1.85
N ALA A 41 9.21 12.89 -1.68
CA ALA A 41 9.52 11.92 -2.73
C ALA A 41 8.41 10.87 -2.91
N MET A 42 7.80 10.42 -1.82
CA MET A 42 6.78 9.36 -1.87
C MET A 42 5.54 9.73 -2.72
N PRO A 43 4.96 10.94 -2.63
CA PRO A 43 3.85 11.34 -3.50
C PRO A 43 4.20 11.34 -5.00
N ARG A 44 5.47 11.60 -5.34
CA ARG A 44 5.93 11.59 -6.74
C ARG A 44 6.00 10.16 -7.28
N MET A 45 6.58 9.25 -6.51
CA MET A 45 6.61 7.83 -6.83
C MET A 45 5.20 7.24 -7.00
N LEU A 46 4.29 7.55 -6.09
CA LEU A 46 2.90 7.07 -6.20
C LEU A 46 2.19 7.63 -7.45
N ARG A 47 2.49 8.86 -7.86
CA ARG A 47 1.94 9.44 -9.08
C ARG A 47 2.49 8.76 -10.34
N GLU A 48 3.78 8.46 -10.38
CA GLU A 48 4.42 7.69 -11.45
C GLU A 48 3.74 6.33 -11.60
N LEU A 49 3.62 5.58 -10.50
CA LEU A 49 2.95 4.27 -10.47
C LEU A 49 1.49 4.34 -10.91
N LEU A 50 0.74 5.35 -10.49
CA LEU A 50 -0.67 5.51 -10.91
C LEU A 50 -0.83 5.93 -12.38
N THR A 51 0.21 6.50 -13.00
CA THR A 51 0.15 6.93 -14.41
C THR A 51 0.44 5.76 -15.35
N ASP A 52 1.26 4.80 -14.90
CA ASP A 52 1.56 3.58 -15.63
C ASP A 52 0.58 2.46 -15.23
N ALA A 53 -0.33 2.15 -16.16
CA ALA A 53 -1.32 1.08 -15.97
C ALA A 53 -0.68 -0.32 -15.81
N ASP A 54 0.54 -0.51 -16.33
CA ASP A 54 1.25 -1.78 -16.26
C ASP A 54 2.15 -1.91 -15.02
N SER A 55 2.26 -0.85 -14.22
CA SER A 55 3.12 -0.80 -13.03
C SER A 55 2.83 -1.91 -12.01
N GLY A 56 1.60 -2.39 -11.96
CA GLY A 56 1.14 -3.40 -11.00
C GLY A 56 0.65 -2.81 -9.67
N LEU A 57 0.64 -1.49 -9.50
CA LEU A 57 0.04 -0.85 -8.33
C LEU A 57 -1.49 -0.82 -8.51
N LEU A 58 -2.20 -1.56 -7.65
CA LEU A 58 -3.66 -1.60 -7.61
C LEU A 58 -4.24 -0.38 -6.87
N GLY A 59 -3.52 0.11 -5.85
CA GLY A 59 -3.92 1.28 -5.11
C GLY A 59 -3.05 1.52 -3.88
N TYR A 60 -3.33 2.61 -3.18
CA TYR A 60 -2.65 2.91 -1.93
C TYR A 60 -3.54 3.70 -0.95
N GLU A 61 -3.13 3.66 0.32
CA GLU A 61 -3.61 4.55 1.37
C GLU A 61 -2.42 5.25 2.02
N LEU A 62 -2.52 6.58 2.14
CA LEU A 62 -1.55 7.41 2.84
C LEU A 62 -2.05 7.62 4.28
N LEU A 63 -1.21 7.25 5.25
CA LEU A 63 -1.51 7.30 6.67
C LEU A 63 -0.46 8.14 7.39
N PHE A 64 -0.87 8.78 8.48
CA PHE A 64 0.01 9.59 9.31
C PHE A 64 -0.03 9.04 10.74
N GLY A 65 1.07 8.43 11.17
CA GLY A 65 1.25 7.96 12.53
C GLY A 65 2.01 8.97 13.39
N SER A 66 2.18 8.65 14.68
CA SER A 66 2.95 9.47 15.62
C SER A 66 4.42 9.62 15.23
N GLY A 67 4.97 8.65 14.51
CA GLY A 67 6.36 8.64 14.04
C GLY A 67 6.58 9.28 12.66
N GLY A 68 5.52 9.60 11.92
CA GLY A 68 5.63 10.10 10.55
C GLY A 68 4.63 9.45 9.59
N PRO A 69 4.70 9.80 8.29
CA PRO A 69 3.84 9.22 7.28
C PRO A 69 4.24 7.77 6.97
N TYR A 70 3.26 6.96 6.62
CA TYR A 70 3.48 5.69 5.96
C TYR A 70 2.39 5.43 4.92
N VAL A 71 2.70 4.54 3.98
CA VAL A 71 1.84 4.19 2.86
C VAL A 71 1.59 2.69 2.91
N VAL A 72 0.32 2.32 2.80
CA VAL A 72 -0.10 0.96 2.49
C VAL A 72 -0.33 0.89 1.00
N GLN A 73 0.38 0.03 0.29
CA GLN A 73 0.25 -0.17 -1.15
C GLN A 73 -0.28 -1.57 -1.42
N TYR A 74 -1.16 -1.69 -2.41
CA TYR A 74 -1.71 -2.94 -2.89
C TYR A 74 -1.17 -3.19 -4.29
N TRP A 75 -0.57 -4.36 -4.50
CA TRP A 75 0.11 -4.71 -5.74
C TRP A 75 -0.44 -6.02 -6.30
N SER A 76 -0.47 -6.12 -7.62
CA SER A 76 -0.95 -7.30 -8.35
C SER A 76 0.09 -8.41 -8.45
N SER A 77 1.36 -8.14 -8.17
CA SER A 77 2.37 -9.18 -8.01
C SER A 77 3.62 -8.75 -7.24
N VAL A 78 4.30 -9.74 -6.65
CA VAL A 78 5.61 -9.58 -5.99
C VAL A 78 6.67 -9.17 -7.02
N GLU A 79 6.61 -9.78 -8.20
CA GLU A 79 7.55 -9.51 -9.29
C GLU A 79 7.49 -8.05 -9.72
N LYS A 80 6.29 -7.50 -9.95
CA LYS A 80 6.13 -6.10 -10.36
C LYS A 80 6.58 -5.12 -9.27
N LEU A 81 6.29 -5.43 -8.00
CA LEU A 81 6.80 -4.64 -6.88
C LEU A 81 8.34 -4.58 -6.88
N TYR A 82 9.01 -5.72 -7.00
CA TYR A 82 10.48 -5.75 -7.02
C TYR A 82 11.08 -5.16 -8.29
N ALA A 83 10.43 -5.35 -9.45
CA ALA A 83 10.83 -4.71 -10.69
C ALA A 83 10.81 -3.18 -10.55
N TYR A 84 9.77 -2.62 -9.92
CA TYR A 84 9.73 -1.19 -9.61
C TYR A 84 10.84 -0.77 -8.63
N ALA A 85 11.00 -1.52 -7.52
CA ALA A 85 11.98 -1.17 -6.48
C ALA A 85 13.44 -1.22 -6.97
N SER A 86 13.77 -2.12 -7.90
CA SER A 86 15.12 -2.29 -8.43
C SER A 86 15.41 -1.45 -9.68
N ASN A 87 14.39 -0.88 -10.34
CA ASN A 87 14.58 -0.15 -11.58
C ASN A 87 15.29 1.20 -11.33
N PRO A 88 16.48 1.42 -11.92
CA PRO A 88 17.27 2.63 -11.67
C PRO A 88 16.68 3.89 -12.32
N SER A 89 15.76 3.76 -13.27
CA SER A 89 15.17 4.87 -14.01
C SER A 89 13.88 5.42 -13.39
N GLN A 90 13.35 4.79 -12.34
CA GLN A 90 12.10 5.18 -11.69
C GLN A 90 12.34 6.10 -10.48
N GLU A 91 11.31 6.84 -10.06
CA GLU A 91 11.39 7.84 -8.99
C GLU A 91 11.84 7.25 -7.62
N HIS A 92 11.80 5.92 -7.46
CA HIS A 92 12.36 5.23 -6.29
C HIS A 92 13.85 5.54 -6.05
N ARG A 93 14.69 5.56 -7.10
CA ARG A 93 16.14 5.76 -6.93
C ARG A 93 16.49 7.18 -6.45
N PRO A 94 15.94 8.26 -7.05
CA PRO A 94 16.09 9.60 -6.50
C PRO A 94 15.58 9.73 -5.06
N ALA A 95 14.46 9.08 -4.71
CA ALA A 95 13.93 9.06 -3.35
C ALA A 95 14.92 8.43 -2.36
N TRP A 96 15.44 7.25 -2.70
CA TRP A 96 16.45 6.54 -1.90
C TRP A 96 17.74 7.34 -1.74
N THR A 97 18.16 8.03 -2.80
CA THR A 97 19.35 8.89 -2.76
C THR A 97 19.18 10.04 -1.76
N ARG A 98 18.02 10.71 -1.75
CA ARG A 98 17.73 11.81 -0.81
C ARG A 98 17.71 11.32 0.63
N PHE A 99 17.08 10.17 0.88
CA PHE A 99 17.09 9.55 2.20
C PHE A 99 18.52 9.24 2.67
N ASN A 100 19.33 8.58 1.84
CA ASN A 100 20.71 8.25 2.19
C ASN A 100 21.57 9.49 2.49
N GLN A 101 21.36 10.59 1.76
CA GLN A 101 22.03 11.85 2.04
C GLN A 101 21.63 12.42 3.41
N ALA A 102 20.34 12.39 3.76
CA ALA A 102 19.86 12.84 5.07
C ALA A 102 20.40 11.96 6.21
N ALA A 103 20.33 10.63 6.05
CA ALA A 103 20.83 9.66 7.01
C ALA A 103 22.34 9.81 7.26
N ARG A 104 23.13 10.11 6.22
CA ARG A 104 24.57 10.38 6.34
C ARG A 104 24.87 11.70 7.03
N LYS A 105 24.12 12.77 6.71
CA LYS A 105 24.32 14.10 7.32
C LYS A 105 24.04 14.11 8.82
N ALA A 106 23.07 13.32 9.28
CA ALA A 106 22.73 13.21 10.69
C ALA A 106 22.21 11.79 10.98
N PRO A 107 23.10 10.86 11.36
CA PRO A 107 22.71 9.50 11.71
C PRO A 107 21.58 9.46 12.73
N GLY A 108 20.57 8.64 12.46
CA GLY A 108 19.42 8.44 13.33
C GLY A 108 18.38 9.57 13.32
N SER A 109 18.54 10.64 12.54
CA SER A 109 17.55 11.73 12.45
C SER A 109 16.25 11.33 11.73
N VAL A 110 16.37 10.45 10.75
CA VAL A 110 15.29 9.92 9.92
C VAL A 110 15.55 8.44 9.68
N GLY A 111 14.51 7.62 9.77
CA GLY A 111 14.50 6.22 9.39
C GLY A 111 13.54 5.96 8.24
N ILE A 112 13.76 4.85 7.54
CA ILE A 112 12.80 4.25 6.63
C ILE A 112 12.63 2.80 7.06
N TRP A 113 11.40 2.31 6.96
CA TRP A 113 11.05 0.91 7.18
C TRP A 113 10.08 0.47 6.10
N HIS A 114 10.03 -0.84 5.87
CA HIS A 114 9.08 -1.45 4.96
C HIS A 114 8.74 -2.89 5.38
N GLU A 115 7.56 -3.35 4.98
CA GLU A 115 7.09 -4.72 5.18
C GLU A 115 6.39 -5.17 3.90
N THR A 116 6.73 -6.36 3.40
CA THR A 116 6.11 -6.94 2.21
C THR A 116 5.37 -8.20 2.59
N PHE A 117 4.07 -8.27 2.30
CA PHE A 117 3.21 -9.41 2.55
C PHE A 117 2.68 -9.96 1.24
N LEU A 118 3.07 -11.19 0.90
CA LEU A 118 2.34 -11.97 -0.11
C LEU A 118 1.10 -12.54 0.56
N VAL A 119 -0.08 -12.16 0.08
CA VAL A 119 -1.35 -12.48 0.73
C VAL A 119 -1.94 -13.73 0.09
N GLU A 120 -1.96 -14.84 0.83
CA GLU A 120 -2.67 -16.06 0.42
C GLU A 120 -4.19 -15.89 0.51
N ARG A 121 -4.65 -15.10 1.50
CA ARG A 121 -6.06 -14.97 1.82
C ARG A 121 -6.36 -13.64 2.50
N ALA A 122 -7.45 -13.00 2.10
CA ALA A 122 -7.88 -11.73 2.67
C ALA A 122 -9.37 -11.75 3.06
N GLU A 123 -9.69 -11.19 4.23
CA GLU A 123 -11.06 -10.90 4.63
C GLU A 123 -11.22 -9.41 4.85
N SER A 124 -12.32 -8.84 4.38
CA SER A 124 -12.64 -7.44 4.65
C SER A 124 -14.13 -7.20 4.80
N VAL A 125 -14.46 -6.18 5.59
CA VAL A 125 -15.83 -5.68 5.75
C VAL A 125 -15.80 -4.17 5.94
N TYR A 126 -16.68 -3.48 5.21
CA TYR A 126 -16.84 -2.04 5.24
C TYR A 126 -18.31 -1.73 5.45
N VAL A 127 -18.63 -1.01 6.53
CA VAL A 127 -20.02 -0.72 6.91
C VAL A 127 -20.27 0.77 6.83
N SER A 128 -21.04 1.19 5.82
CA SER A 128 -21.43 2.60 5.64
C SER A 128 -20.23 3.57 5.62
N THR A 129 -19.15 3.19 4.92
CA THR A 129 -17.93 4.00 4.78
C THR A 129 -17.79 4.56 3.36
N LYS A 130 -16.86 5.49 3.16
CA LYS A 130 -16.31 5.77 1.82
C LYS A 130 -15.45 4.57 1.37
N PRO A 131 -15.27 4.32 0.05
CA PRO A 131 -14.31 3.33 -0.43
C PRO A 131 -12.91 3.63 0.09
N MET A 132 -12.26 2.62 0.66
CA MET A 132 -10.90 2.69 1.20
C MET A 132 -10.28 1.30 1.25
N GLY A 133 -8.94 1.23 1.29
CA GLY A 133 -8.22 -0.04 1.41
C GLY A 133 -8.49 -1.00 0.24
N LEU A 134 -8.61 -2.30 0.54
CA LEU A 134 -8.74 -3.36 -0.47
C LEU A 134 -9.81 -3.11 -1.55
N PRO A 135 -11.10 -2.85 -1.24
CA PRO A 135 -12.11 -2.70 -2.28
C PRO A 135 -11.98 -1.41 -3.10
N LYS A 136 -11.17 -0.45 -2.65
CA LYS A 136 -10.80 0.73 -3.46
C LYS A 136 -9.64 0.41 -4.40
N ALA A 137 -8.74 -0.49 -4.00
CA ALA A 137 -7.65 -0.98 -4.83
C ALA A 137 -8.11 -2.08 -5.82
N THR A 138 -9.17 -2.81 -5.48
CA THR A 138 -9.72 -3.90 -6.29
C THR A 138 -11.18 -3.61 -6.68
N GLU A 139 -12.10 -4.54 -6.44
CA GLU A 139 -13.53 -4.38 -6.69
C GLU A 139 -14.30 -4.32 -5.36
N LEU A 140 -15.23 -3.36 -5.24
CA LEU A 140 -16.14 -3.22 -4.10
C LEU A 140 -17.47 -3.93 -4.38
N VAL A 141 -17.83 -4.92 -3.57
CA VAL A 141 -19.08 -5.69 -3.72
C VAL A 141 -19.86 -5.77 -2.41
N ALA A 142 -21.18 -5.98 -2.49
CA ALA A 142 -22.02 -6.16 -1.30
C ALA A 142 -21.72 -7.51 -0.61
N VAL A 143 -21.78 -7.55 0.72
CA VAL A 143 -21.69 -8.81 1.46
C VAL A 143 -22.95 -9.64 1.22
N GLY A 144 -22.79 -10.86 0.69
CA GLY A 144 -23.90 -11.79 0.45
C GLY A 144 -24.45 -12.41 1.74
N ARG A 145 -25.69 -12.95 1.70
CA ARG A 145 -26.39 -13.52 2.89
C ARG A 145 -25.62 -14.63 3.62
N ASN A 146 -24.75 -15.37 2.93
CA ASN A 146 -23.95 -16.46 3.53
C ASN A 146 -22.61 -15.97 4.12
N HIS A 147 -22.24 -14.70 3.87
CA HIS A 147 -20.95 -14.11 4.25
C HIS A 147 -21.08 -13.14 5.43
N ASP A 148 -22.15 -13.24 6.23
CA ASP A 148 -22.36 -12.34 7.37
C ASP A 148 -21.32 -12.53 8.49
N ARG A 149 -20.74 -13.74 8.61
CA ARG A 149 -19.68 -14.09 9.56
C ARG A 149 -18.29 -13.87 8.96
N ALA A 150 -17.37 -13.33 9.77
CA ALA A 150 -15.97 -13.09 9.35
C ALA A 150 -15.27 -14.38 8.89
N ARG A 151 -15.51 -15.51 9.56
CA ARG A 151 -14.91 -16.80 9.20
C ARG A 151 -15.28 -17.26 7.78
N ALA A 152 -16.55 -17.15 7.39
CA ALA A 152 -16.99 -17.51 6.05
C ALA A 152 -16.30 -16.64 4.99
N ARG A 153 -16.24 -15.32 5.22
CA ARG A 153 -15.52 -14.41 4.30
C ARG A 153 -14.04 -14.72 4.19
N PHE A 154 -13.39 -15.15 5.27
CA PHE A 154 -12.01 -15.57 5.22
C PHE A 154 -11.85 -16.85 4.39
N GLU A 155 -12.69 -17.86 4.61
CA GLU A 155 -12.69 -19.14 3.85
C GLU A 155 -12.92 -18.95 2.33
N ASP A 156 -13.67 -17.92 1.93
CA ASP A 156 -13.89 -17.58 0.51
C ASP A 156 -12.87 -16.58 -0.06
N GLY A 157 -12.07 -15.95 0.80
CA GLY A 157 -11.12 -14.89 0.43
C GLY A 157 -9.78 -15.39 -0.10
N ALA A 158 -9.71 -16.60 -0.65
CA ALA A 158 -8.48 -17.19 -1.19
C ALA A 158 -7.99 -16.37 -2.40
N LEU A 159 -6.69 -16.17 -2.51
CA LEU A 159 -6.06 -15.40 -3.58
C LEU A 159 -5.01 -16.26 -4.28
N GLY A 160 -4.93 -16.13 -5.61
CA GLY A 160 -3.97 -16.88 -6.41
C GLY A 160 -4.32 -18.36 -6.55
N HIS A 161 -5.18 -18.68 -7.52
CA HIS A 161 -5.32 -20.06 -7.98
C HIS A 161 -4.35 -20.33 -9.13
N GLY A 162 -3.17 -20.87 -8.79
CA GLY A 162 -2.41 -21.77 -9.67
C GLY A 162 -2.58 -23.19 -9.14
N GLU A 163 -3.50 -23.93 -9.76
CA GLU A 163 -3.65 -25.40 -9.75
C GLU A 163 -3.37 -26.18 -8.45
N LEU A 164 -4.43 -26.60 -7.76
CA LEU A 164 -4.47 -27.93 -7.15
C LEU A 164 -5.33 -28.82 -8.06
N GLY A 165 -4.68 -29.47 -9.02
CA GLY A 165 -5.31 -30.42 -9.94
C GLY A 165 -4.33 -30.90 -11.00
#